data_AF-Q0W0K3-F1
#
_entry.id   AF-Q0W0K3-F1
#
_cell.length_a   1.000
_cell.length_b   1.000
_cell.length_c   1.000
_cell.angle_alpha   90.00
_cell.angle_beta   90.00
_cell.angle_gamma   90.00
#
_symmetry.space_group_name_H-M   'P 1'
#
loop_
_entity.id
_entity.type
_entity.pdbx_description
1 polymer ?
#
loop_
_entity_poly.entity_id
_entity_poly.type
_entity_poly.pdbx_seq_one_letter_code
_entity_poly.pdbx_strand_id
1 'polypeptide(L)'
;MAARKKLTRLARIGMSHRDKAKSLAAAGMYSEALSELRVALFSLRNENTDGRLNEDIAGVLHSIGMTNLLLNKYQDARTAFADAVAIRRPMTNNPEIAGSLIGLAEACRGMCEFEQAEDTLQEALHISLSQKNDALASRVISMLEMLERTKDELPAGETADSTSADYYTPRAYSGVHAILRNIELNIAPDKVTLGLVLGFPGVDSSLLSRNQDGAPGIGLFFPEKPGMVRSISVTDEEEEKVNAEAIPFKGNFFAPGSYHKNGPLPVPVCKKFTFTTGTGYILKWEITSNGWYRADMELDFKTVEEGFRFILALPFYLSLRNVTVNVKKPLEYRLLSIDEGTFHVTRNPDRVRPGNHLPYAFKRRLFNGSAFGLIDLQSDASLKYGIVSFDLSQE
;
A
#
# COMPACT_ATOMS: atom_id res chain seq x y z
N MET A 1 59.25 -8.81 -22.73
CA MET A 1 58.83 -7.95 -21.61
C MET A 1 57.95 -6.84 -22.14
N ALA A 2 56.62 -6.99 -22.10
CA ALA A 2 55.71 -5.92 -22.50
C ALA A 2 55.69 -4.86 -21.39
N ALA A 3 56.17 -3.66 -21.71
CA ALA A 3 56.14 -2.53 -20.79
C ALA A 3 54.71 -2.24 -20.37
N ARG A 4 54.40 -2.37 -19.07
CA ARG A 4 53.15 -1.93 -18.45
C ARG A 4 53.10 -0.40 -18.61
N LYS A 5 52.54 0.09 -19.74
CA LYS A 5 52.38 1.52 -20.01
C LYS A 5 51.62 2.13 -18.83
N LYS A 6 52.26 3.08 -18.14
CA LYS A 6 51.72 3.77 -16.96
C LYS A 6 50.34 4.34 -17.29
N LEU A 7 49.40 4.25 -16.34
CA LEU A 7 48.12 4.93 -16.42
C LEU A 7 48.32 6.42 -16.70
N THR A 8 47.56 6.92 -17.65
CA THR A 8 47.52 8.33 -18.04
C THR A 8 46.90 9.19 -16.93
N ARG A 9 47.19 10.49 -16.94
CA ARG A 9 46.86 11.40 -15.81
C ARG A 9 45.36 11.45 -15.54
N LEU A 10 44.51 11.48 -16.57
CA LEU A 10 43.05 11.56 -16.39
C LEU A 10 42.46 10.21 -15.97
N ALA A 11 43.02 9.05 -16.32
CA ALA A 11 42.53 7.77 -15.80
C ALA A 11 42.82 7.64 -14.32
N ARG A 12 43.98 8.13 -13.85
CA ARG A 12 44.29 8.20 -12.42
C ARG A 12 43.35 9.17 -11.68
N ILE A 13 43.01 10.31 -12.30
CA ILE A 13 41.97 11.22 -11.79
C ILE A 13 40.64 10.46 -11.72
N GLY A 14 40.23 9.80 -12.80
CA GLY A 14 38.97 9.06 -12.86
C GLY A 14 38.84 8.00 -11.77
N MET A 15 39.89 7.19 -11.56
CA MET A 15 39.95 6.20 -10.49
C MET A 15 39.89 6.86 -9.10
N SER A 16 40.64 7.95 -8.88
CA SER A 16 40.62 8.67 -7.60
C SER A 16 39.24 9.26 -7.28
N HIS A 17 38.56 9.82 -8.28
CA HIS A 17 37.22 10.38 -8.12
C HIS A 17 36.19 9.27 -7.87
N ARG A 18 36.32 8.10 -8.53
CA ARG A 18 35.50 6.92 -8.24
C ARG A 18 35.67 6.45 -6.79
N ASP A 19 36.91 6.37 -6.31
CA ASP A 19 37.19 5.91 -4.94
C ASP A 19 36.68 6.92 -3.89
N LYS A 20 36.82 8.22 -4.16
CA LYS A 20 36.22 9.29 -3.34
C LYS A 20 34.70 9.17 -3.31
N ALA A 21 34.05 8.94 -4.45
CA ALA A 21 32.61 8.76 -4.52
C ALA A 21 32.13 7.56 -3.69
N LYS A 22 32.88 6.46 -3.70
CA LYS A 22 32.58 5.28 -2.88
C LYS A 22 32.56 5.63 -1.39
N SER A 23 33.54 6.40 -0.92
CA SER A 23 33.59 6.88 0.47
C SER A 23 32.43 7.82 0.80
N LEU A 24 32.06 8.73 -0.10
CA LEU A 24 30.93 9.64 0.08
C LEU A 24 29.59 8.88 0.14
N ALA A 25 29.39 7.89 -0.74
CA ALA A 25 28.20 7.06 -0.75
C ALA A 25 28.09 6.23 0.55
N ALA A 26 29.21 5.71 1.05
CA ALA A 26 29.25 5.03 2.36
C ALA A 26 28.89 5.96 3.52
N ALA A 27 29.15 7.27 3.39
CA ALA A 27 28.75 8.30 4.35
C ALA A 27 27.32 8.83 4.13
N GLY A 28 26.56 8.28 3.16
CA GLY A 28 25.20 8.74 2.83
C GLY A 28 25.15 10.03 1.99
N MET A 29 26.30 10.58 1.58
CA MET A 29 26.43 11.80 0.78
C MET A 29 26.24 11.49 -0.72
N TYR A 30 25.04 11.06 -1.09
CA TYR A 30 24.76 10.53 -2.44
C TYR A 30 24.83 11.58 -3.55
N SER A 31 24.44 12.82 -3.27
CA SER A 31 24.50 13.92 -4.27
C SER A 31 25.94 14.28 -4.61
N GLU A 32 26.81 14.33 -3.61
CA GLU A 32 28.24 14.57 -3.76
C GLU A 32 28.92 13.37 -4.43
N ALA A 33 28.58 12.15 -4.01
CA ALA A 33 29.07 10.92 -4.66
C ALA A 33 28.72 10.91 -6.17
N LEU A 34 27.49 11.27 -6.53
CA LEU A 34 27.06 11.35 -7.93
C LEU A 34 27.87 12.38 -8.72
N SER A 35 28.22 13.51 -8.09
CA SER A 35 29.05 14.55 -8.72
C SER A 35 30.47 14.05 -8.99
N GLU A 36 31.08 13.36 -8.03
CA GLU A 36 32.40 12.75 -8.17
C GLU A 36 32.41 11.64 -9.23
N LEU A 37 31.36 10.80 -9.30
CA LEU A 37 31.21 9.77 -10.32
C LEU A 37 31.09 10.35 -11.74
N ARG A 38 30.44 11.50 -11.90
CA ARG A 38 30.36 12.20 -13.20
C ARG A 38 31.73 12.68 -13.67
N VAL A 39 32.55 13.21 -12.76
CA VAL A 39 33.95 13.59 -13.06
C VAL A 39 34.77 12.35 -13.42
N ALA A 40 34.58 11.26 -12.69
CA ALA A 40 35.23 9.98 -12.99
C ALA A 40 34.87 9.46 -14.38
N LEU A 41 33.58 9.44 -14.72
CA LEU A 41 33.07 8.98 -16.00
C LEU A 41 33.61 9.82 -17.15
N PHE A 42 33.60 11.14 -17.03
CA PHE A 42 34.14 12.06 -18.03
C PHE A 42 35.64 11.81 -18.27
N SER A 43 36.41 11.71 -17.20
CA SER A 43 37.86 11.50 -17.27
C SER A 43 38.23 10.17 -17.93
N LEU A 44 37.52 9.08 -17.58
CA LEU A 44 37.74 7.76 -18.14
C LEU A 44 37.30 7.67 -19.61
N ARG A 45 36.13 8.22 -19.96
CA ARG A 45 35.64 8.24 -21.35
C ARG A 45 36.60 8.98 -22.28
N ASN A 46 37.14 10.12 -21.84
CA ASN A 46 38.09 10.90 -22.66
C ASN A 46 39.41 10.16 -22.92
N GLU A 47 39.82 9.25 -22.03
CA GLU A 47 41.05 8.47 -22.22
C GLU A 47 40.83 7.10 -22.85
N ASN A 48 39.58 6.71 -23.08
CA ASN A 48 39.22 5.39 -23.59
C ASN A 48 39.25 5.35 -25.13
N THR A 49 40.43 5.64 -25.71
CA THR A 49 40.61 5.68 -27.17
C THR A 49 40.65 4.30 -27.83
N ASP A 50 41.00 3.26 -27.06
CA ASP A 50 41.23 1.89 -27.53
C ASP A 50 40.34 0.84 -26.83
N GLY A 51 39.37 1.28 -26.03
CA GLY A 51 38.44 0.42 -25.31
C GLY A 51 39.00 -0.25 -24.05
N ARG A 52 40.27 -0.02 -23.68
CA ARG A 52 40.92 -0.66 -22.52
C ARG A 52 40.29 -0.30 -21.17
N LEU A 53 39.58 0.84 -21.10
CA LEU A 53 38.91 1.33 -19.90
C LEU A 53 37.41 0.99 -19.89
N ASN A 54 36.93 0.15 -20.82
CA ASN A 54 35.51 -0.21 -20.91
C ASN A 54 34.97 -0.75 -19.58
N GLU A 55 35.68 -1.66 -18.91
CA GLU A 55 35.24 -2.19 -17.62
C GLU A 55 35.25 -1.12 -16.51
N ASP A 56 36.26 -0.25 -16.47
CA ASP A 56 36.29 0.86 -15.50
C ASP A 56 35.13 1.83 -15.72
N ILE A 57 34.81 2.15 -16.99
CA ILE A 57 33.68 2.99 -17.37
C ILE A 57 32.36 2.33 -16.98
N ALA A 58 32.18 1.04 -17.27
CA ALA A 58 30.99 0.28 -16.89
C ALA A 58 30.83 0.20 -15.36
N GLY A 59 31.93 0.05 -14.61
CA GLY A 59 31.94 0.09 -13.15
C GLY A 59 31.52 1.45 -12.58
N VAL A 60 31.97 2.55 -13.20
CA VAL A 60 31.52 3.90 -12.82
C VAL A 60 30.04 4.10 -13.17
N LEU A 61 29.59 3.68 -14.35
CA LEU A 61 28.17 3.75 -14.74
C LEU A 61 27.27 2.92 -13.82
N HIS A 62 27.68 1.71 -13.46
CA HIS A 62 27.00 0.90 -12.45
C HIS A 62 26.89 1.64 -11.11
N SER A 63 27.98 2.28 -10.66
CA SER A 63 27.99 3.08 -9.42
C SER A 63 27.08 4.31 -9.52
N ILE A 64 27.01 4.96 -10.69
CA ILE A 64 26.05 6.04 -10.97
C ILE A 64 24.62 5.51 -10.87
N GLY A 65 24.35 4.33 -11.43
CA GLY A 65 23.06 3.65 -11.34
C GLY A 65 22.64 3.43 -9.88
N MET A 66 23.52 2.80 -9.08
CA MET A 66 23.29 2.55 -7.66
C MET A 66 23.04 3.85 -6.87
N THR A 67 23.84 4.89 -7.12
CA THR A 67 23.68 6.19 -6.46
C THR A 67 22.34 6.84 -6.80
N ASN A 68 21.88 6.72 -8.05
CA ASN A 68 20.57 7.21 -8.46
C ASN A 68 19.42 6.40 -7.85
N LEU A 69 19.55 5.08 -7.67
CA LEU A 69 18.56 4.28 -6.94
C LEU A 69 18.38 4.79 -5.50
N LEU A 70 19.49 5.06 -4.79
CA LEU A 70 19.47 5.60 -3.42
C LEU A 70 18.84 6.99 -3.33
N LEU A 71 18.94 7.77 -4.41
CA LEU A 71 18.27 9.07 -4.57
C LEU A 71 16.82 8.95 -5.09
N ASN A 72 16.30 7.73 -5.29
CA ASN A 72 15.00 7.44 -5.92
C ASN A 72 14.83 8.04 -7.34
N LYS A 73 15.93 8.24 -8.07
CA LYS A 73 15.97 8.69 -9.47
C LYS A 73 16.01 7.49 -10.41
N TYR A 74 14.93 6.72 -10.46
CA TYR A 74 14.90 5.44 -11.16
C TYR A 74 15.18 5.54 -12.67
N GLN A 75 14.72 6.60 -13.33
CA GLN A 75 15.00 6.79 -14.76
C GLN A 75 16.49 6.99 -15.04
N ASP A 76 17.17 7.85 -14.26
CA ASP A 76 18.60 8.07 -14.38
C ASP A 76 19.40 6.80 -14.04
N ALA A 77 18.92 6.02 -13.06
CA ALA A 77 19.49 4.74 -12.70
C ALA A 77 19.39 3.73 -13.85
N ARG A 78 18.20 3.61 -14.46
CA ARG A 78 17.96 2.73 -15.62
C ARG A 78 18.92 3.05 -16.75
N THR A 79 19.05 4.33 -17.13
CA THR A 79 19.97 4.74 -18.19
C THR A 79 21.41 4.36 -17.87
N ALA A 80 21.90 4.63 -16.65
CA ALA A 80 23.27 4.31 -16.28
C ALA A 80 23.55 2.80 -16.26
N PHE A 81 22.62 1.98 -15.76
CA PHE A 81 22.77 0.53 -15.80
C PHE A 81 22.69 -0.02 -17.22
N ALA A 82 21.78 0.48 -18.06
CA ALA A 82 21.67 0.08 -19.46
C ALA A 82 22.97 0.38 -20.23
N ASP A 83 23.56 1.56 -20.03
CA ASP A 83 24.87 1.92 -20.60
C ASP A 83 25.98 0.96 -20.12
N ALA A 84 25.98 0.60 -18.83
CA ALA A 84 26.95 -0.36 -18.29
C ALA A 84 26.77 -1.76 -18.90
N VAL A 85 25.52 -2.24 -19.03
CA VAL A 85 25.20 -3.51 -19.70
C VAL A 85 25.66 -3.49 -21.16
N ALA A 86 25.40 -2.40 -21.89
CA ALA A 86 25.81 -2.26 -23.29
C ALA A 86 27.33 -2.34 -23.48
N ILE A 87 28.11 -1.78 -22.55
CA ILE A 87 29.58 -1.89 -22.58
C ILE A 87 30.06 -3.31 -22.22
N ARG A 88 29.43 -3.95 -21.23
CA ARG A 88 29.85 -5.27 -20.73
C ARG A 88 29.41 -6.43 -21.62
N ARG A 89 28.28 -6.30 -22.34
CA ARG A 89 27.70 -7.34 -23.20
C ARG A 89 28.63 -7.90 -24.28
N PRO A 90 29.41 -7.10 -25.03
CA PRO A 90 30.35 -7.63 -26.02
C PRO A 90 31.65 -8.18 -25.40
N MET A 91 31.87 -8.05 -24.09
CA MET A 91 33.10 -8.49 -23.43
C MET A 91 33.03 -9.99 -23.12
N THR A 92 33.99 -10.76 -23.64
CA THR A 92 34.07 -12.21 -23.37
C THR A 92 34.27 -12.49 -21.87
N ASN A 93 33.44 -13.38 -21.31
CA ASN A 93 33.52 -13.83 -19.92
C ASN A 93 33.51 -12.70 -18.88
N ASN A 94 32.63 -11.70 -19.03
CA ASN A 94 32.52 -10.62 -18.04
C ASN A 94 31.61 -11.04 -16.85
N PRO A 95 32.14 -11.27 -15.64
CA PRO A 95 31.33 -11.63 -14.48
C PRO A 95 30.43 -10.49 -13.97
N GLU A 96 30.77 -9.24 -14.29
CA GLU A 96 30.11 -8.06 -13.73
C GLU A 96 28.83 -7.65 -14.49
N ILE A 97 28.54 -8.26 -15.65
CA ILE A 97 27.33 -7.95 -16.42
C ILE A 97 26.06 -8.29 -15.64
N ALA A 98 26.05 -9.42 -14.91
CA ALA A 98 24.92 -9.84 -14.10
C ALA A 98 24.62 -8.83 -12.97
N GLY A 99 25.65 -8.24 -12.35
CA GLY A 99 25.47 -7.16 -11.38
C GLY A 99 24.81 -5.91 -11.98
N SER A 100 25.10 -5.60 -13.25
CA SER A 100 24.48 -4.46 -13.95
C SER A 100 23.03 -4.72 -14.34
N LEU A 101 22.74 -5.94 -14.81
CA LEU A 101 21.38 -6.38 -15.10
C LEU A 101 20.51 -6.37 -13.84
N ILE A 102 21.05 -6.81 -12.69
CA ILE A 102 20.35 -6.72 -11.41
C ILE A 102 19.97 -5.27 -11.08
N GLY A 103 20.92 -4.33 -11.17
CA GLY A 103 20.63 -2.91 -10.94
C GLY A 103 19.61 -2.33 -11.94
N LEU A 104 19.68 -2.76 -13.21
CA LEU A 104 18.71 -2.39 -14.24
C LEU A 104 17.30 -2.87 -13.86
N ALA A 105 17.17 -4.13 -13.43
CA ALA A 105 15.90 -4.68 -12.99
C ALA A 105 15.31 -3.96 -11.76
N GLU A 106 16.15 -3.56 -10.79
CA GLU A 106 15.70 -2.76 -9.65
C GLU A 106 15.16 -1.39 -10.07
N ALA A 107 15.82 -0.73 -11.04
CA ALA A 107 15.34 0.52 -11.60
C ALA A 107 13.99 0.34 -12.30
N CYS A 108 13.84 -0.71 -13.13
CA CYS A 108 12.58 -1.07 -13.78
C CYS A 108 11.48 -1.37 -12.74
N ARG A 109 11.78 -2.14 -11.69
CA ARG A 109 10.83 -2.39 -10.58
C ARG A 109 10.38 -1.10 -9.92
N GLY A 110 11.30 -0.18 -9.64
CA GLY A 110 11.00 1.15 -9.07
C GLY A 110 10.05 1.97 -9.95
N MET A 111 10.15 1.83 -11.28
CA MET A 111 9.27 2.49 -12.26
C MET A 111 8.00 1.71 -12.59
N CYS A 112 7.80 0.54 -11.97
CA CYS A 112 6.70 -0.38 -12.25
C CYS A 112 6.71 -1.00 -13.65
N GLU A 113 7.88 -1.11 -14.26
CA GLU A 113 8.12 -1.87 -15.49
C GLU A 113 8.42 -3.33 -15.10
N PHE A 114 7.41 -4.02 -14.55
CA PHE A 114 7.64 -5.30 -13.87
C PHE A 114 8.01 -6.44 -14.83
N GLU A 115 7.46 -6.45 -16.05
CA GLU A 115 7.80 -7.42 -17.08
C GLU A 115 9.26 -7.25 -17.52
N GLN A 116 9.70 -6.01 -17.76
CA GLN A 116 11.09 -5.72 -18.11
C GLN A 116 12.05 -6.07 -16.97
N ALA A 117 11.65 -5.83 -15.72
CA ALA A 117 12.44 -6.22 -14.56
C ALA A 117 12.61 -7.75 -14.47
N GLU A 118 11.54 -8.50 -14.74
CA GLU A 118 11.55 -9.96 -14.73
C GLU A 118 12.45 -10.52 -15.83
N ASP A 119 12.28 -10.09 -17.08
CA ASP A 119 13.12 -10.50 -18.22
C ASP A 119 14.61 -10.24 -17.93
N THR A 120 14.90 -9.07 -17.36
CA THR A 120 16.27 -8.67 -17.01
C THR A 120 16.85 -9.54 -15.89
N LEU A 121 16.06 -9.91 -14.88
CA LEU A 121 16.48 -10.83 -13.81
C LEU A 121 16.68 -12.25 -14.34
N GLN A 122 15.83 -12.73 -15.25
CA GLN A 122 16.01 -14.03 -15.89
C GLN A 122 17.30 -14.09 -16.70
N GLU A 123 17.65 -13.02 -17.44
CA GLU A 123 18.95 -12.91 -18.11
C GLU A 123 20.11 -12.95 -17.08
N ALA A 124 20.01 -12.18 -16.00
CA ALA A 124 21.03 -12.17 -14.94
C ALA A 124 21.20 -13.55 -14.28
N LEU A 125 20.11 -14.30 -14.10
CA LEU A 125 20.13 -15.66 -13.56
C LEU A 125 20.85 -16.61 -14.51
N HIS A 126 20.50 -16.57 -15.80
CA HIS A 126 21.15 -17.39 -16.82
C HIS A 126 22.67 -17.16 -16.86
N ILE A 127 23.09 -15.90 -16.83
CA ILE A 127 24.52 -15.54 -16.79
C ILE A 127 25.18 -16.04 -15.51
N SER A 128 24.55 -15.85 -14.35
CA SER A 128 25.10 -16.28 -13.05
C SER A 128 25.32 -17.80 -13.00
N LEU A 129 24.38 -18.58 -13.54
CA LEU A 129 24.48 -20.04 -13.66
C LEU A 129 25.58 -20.45 -14.66
N SER A 130 25.67 -19.78 -15.82
CA SER A 130 26.72 -20.06 -16.81
C SER A 130 28.13 -19.84 -16.25
N GLN A 131 28.26 -18.89 -15.32
CA GLN A 131 29.50 -18.55 -14.62
C GLN A 131 29.75 -19.43 -13.39
N LYS A 132 28.82 -20.34 -13.04
CA LYS A 132 28.86 -21.17 -11.82
C LYS A 132 28.99 -20.32 -10.54
N ASN A 133 28.32 -19.16 -10.54
CA ASN A 133 28.26 -18.27 -9.38
C ASN A 133 26.96 -18.50 -8.62
N ASP A 134 26.94 -19.56 -7.80
CA ASP A 134 25.75 -19.99 -7.06
C ASP A 134 25.25 -18.94 -6.08
N ALA A 135 26.16 -18.15 -5.49
CA ALA A 135 25.80 -17.06 -4.58
C ALA A 135 25.04 -15.95 -5.32
N LEU A 136 25.49 -15.59 -6.53
CA LEU A 136 24.81 -14.59 -7.35
C LEU A 136 23.48 -15.12 -7.88
N ALA A 137 23.44 -16.38 -8.34
CA ALA A 137 22.21 -17.03 -8.78
C ALA A 137 21.14 -17.04 -7.67
N SER A 138 21.53 -17.40 -6.44
CA SER A 138 20.64 -17.38 -5.27
C SER A 138 20.10 -15.98 -4.99
N ARG A 139 20.94 -14.95 -5.09
CA ARG A 139 20.52 -13.55 -4.95
C ARG A 139 19.48 -13.16 -6.00
N VAL A 140 19.69 -13.54 -7.26
CA VAL A 140 18.75 -13.23 -8.36
C VAL A 140 17.41 -13.93 -8.14
N ILE A 141 17.40 -15.19 -7.66
CA ILE A 141 16.18 -15.92 -7.33
C ILE A 141 15.39 -15.17 -6.24
N SER A 142 16.04 -14.73 -5.16
CA SER A 142 15.36 -13.93 -4.13
C SER A 142 14.81 -12.61 -4.66
N MET A 143 15.44 -12.02 -5.67
CA MET A 143 14.94 -10.79 -6.30
C MET A 143 13.74 -11.03 -7.22
N LEU A 144 13.68 -12.19 -7.90
CA LEU A 144 12.50 -12.62 -8.65
C LEU A 144 11.32 -12.84 -7.70
N GLU A 145 11.54 -13.51 -6.56
CA GLU A 145 10.52 -13.67 -5.52
C GLU A 145 10.05 -12.29 -4.98
N MET A 146 10.99 -11.40 -4.67
CA MET A 146 10.66 -10.03 -4.25
C MET A 146 9.83 -9.27 -5.31
N LEU A 147 10.12 -9.48 -6.59
CA LEU A 147 9.38 -8.86 -7.70
C LEU A 147 7.95 -9.38 -7.77
N GLU A 148 7.73 -10.68 -7.67
CA GLU A 148 6.39 -11.28 -7.60
C GLU A 148 5.61 -10.74 -6.41
N ARG A 149 6.24 -10.71 -5.23
CA ARG A 149 5.62 -10.15 -4.01
C ARG A 149 5.28 -8.67 -4.17
N THR A 150 6.11 -7.90 -4.89
CA THR A 150 5.82 -6.51 -5.23
C THR A 150 4.62 -6.39 -6.18
N LYS A 151 4.49 -7.28 -7.19
CA LYS A 151 3.36 -7.30 -8.12
C LYS A 151 2.04 -7.57 -7.38
N ASP A 152 2.08 -8.51 -6.44
CA ASP A 152 0.90 -9.01 -5.74
C ASP A 152 0.55 -8.30 -4.42
N GLU A 153 1.24 -7.19 -4.13
CA GLU A 153 1.02 -6.40 -2.91
C GLU A 153 1.26 -7.20 -1.63
N LEU A 154 2.18 -8.16 -1.67
CA LEU A 154 2.52 -9.01 -0.54
C LEU A 154 3.62 -8.39 0.33
N PRO A 155 3.75 -8.81 1.60
CA PRO A 155 4.89 -8.42 2.43
C PRO A 155 6.23 -8.80 1.79
N ALA A 156 7.37 -8.33 2.30
CA ALA A 156 8.68 -8.69 1.75
C ALA A 156 9.10 -10.16 1.96
N GLY A 157 8.45 -10.89 2.87
CA GLY A 157 8.72 -12.31 3.15
C GLY A 157 7.56 -12.99 3.90
N GLU A 158 7.72 -14.28 4.21
CA GLU A 158 6.67 -15.14 4.78
C GLU A 158 6.20 -14.76 6.19
N THR A 159 6.97 -13.96 6.95
CA THR A 159 6.75 -13.75 8.40
C THR A 159 6.25 -12.37 8.80
N ALA A 160 5.80 -11.54 7.85
CA ALA A 160 5.34 -10.19 8.19
C ALA A 160 3.97 -10.13 8.91
N ASP A 161 3.40 -11.29 9.28
CA ASP A 161 2.02 -11.42 9.75
C ASP A 161 1.83 -11.97 11.17
N SER A 162 2.88 -12.29 11.95
CA SER A 162 2.66 -12.84 13.30
C SER A 162 2.40 -11.80 14.39
N THR A 163 2.50 -10.49 14.08
CA THR A 163 2.35 -9.39 15.07
C THR A 163 1.65 -8.14 14.53
N SER A 164 1.15 -8.18 13.30
CA SER A 164 0.55 -7.03 12.65
C SER A 164 -0.87 -6.81 13.17
N ALA A 165 -1.10 -5.78 13.99
CA ALA A 165 -2.43 -5.34 14.41
C ALA A 165 -3.29 -4.76 13.25
N ASP A 166 -2.84 -4.89 12.00
CA ASP A 166 -3.47 -4.30 10.83
C ASP A 166 -4.31 -5.34 10.09
N TYR A 167 -5.39 -4.86 9.49
CA TYR A 167 -6.32 -5.68 8.73
C TYR A 167 -6.17 -5.39 7.23
N TYR A 168 -5.93 -6.43 6.44
CA TYR A 168 -5.92 -6.32 4.97
C TYR A 168 -7.17 -6.96 4.40
N THR A 169 -8.01 -6.15 3.74
CA THR A 169 -9.15 -6.71 3.01
C THR A 169 -8.64 -7.53 1.82
N PRO A 170 -9.14 -8.77 1.61
CA PRO A 170 -8.67 -9.62 0.53
C PRO A 170 -8.82 -8.96 -0.85
N ARG A 171 -7.84 -9.19 -1.73
CA ARG A 171 -7.77 -8.58 -3.08
C ARG A 171 -9.00 -8.91 -3.94
N ALA A 172 -9.64 -10.06 -3.71
CA ALA A 172 -10.88 -10.47 -4.39
C ALA A 172 -12.00 -9.42 -4.27
N TYR A 173 -12.01 -8.60 -3.22
CA TYR A 173 -13.01 -7.56 -3.00
C TYR A 173 -12.73 -6.23 -3.72
N SER A 174 -11.63 -6.11 -4.48
CA SER A 174 -11.24 -4.85 -5.13
C SER A 174 -12.26 -4.35 -6.15
N GLY A 175 -13.15 -5.20 -6.66
CA GLY A 175 -14.22 -4.87 -7.60
C GLY A 175 -15.64 -4.93 -7.01
N VAL A 176 -15.80 -5.20 -5.72
CA VAL A 176 -17.12 -5.40 -5.12
C VAL A 176 -17.84 -4.06 -4.93
N HIS A 177 -19.08 -4.01 -5.41
CA HIS A 177 -19.98 -2.88 -5.26
C HIS A 177 -20.94 -3.14 -4.10
N ALA A 178 -21.02 -2.18 -3.17
CA ALA A 178 -21.95 -2.22 -2.05
C ALA A 178 -22.90 -1.03 -2.15
N ILE A 179 -24.18 -1.25 -1.81
CA ILE A 179 -25.19 -0.21 -1.71
C ILE A 179 -25.60 -0.10 -0.25
N LEU A 180 -25.38 1.06 0.36
CA LEU A 180 -25.93 1.38 1.68
C LEU A 180 -27.28 2.07 1.48
N ARG A 181 -28.32 1.52 2.13
CA ARG A 181 -29.70 2.01 2.02
C ARG A 181 -30.27 2.57 3.32
N ASN A 182 -29.88 2.02 4.46
CA ASN A 182 -30.48 2.43 5.73
C ASN A 182 -29.46 2.30 6.86
N ILE A 183 -29.51 3.27 7.76
CA ILE A 183 -28.71 3.31 8.98
C ILE A 183 -29.64 3.65 10.13
N GLU A 184 -29.84 2.71 11.03
CA GLU A 184 -30.61 2.92 12.25
C GLU A 184 -29.65 3.18 13.40
N LEU A 185 -29.80 4.33 14.06
CA LEU A 185 -29.02 4.70 15.24
C LEU A 185 -29.96 4.84 16.42
N ASN A 186 -29.65 4.14 17.50
CA ASN A 186 -30.41 4.27 18.72
C ASN A 186 -29.43 4.34 19.89
N ILE A 187 -29.36 5.53 20.48
CA ILE A 187 -28.37 5.92 21.47
C ILE A 187 -29.12 6.11 22.80
N ALA A 188 -28.67 5.42 23.83
CA ALA A 188 -29.10 5.55 25.21
C ALA A 188 -27.86 5.84 26.09
N PRO A 189 -28.03 6.31 27.34
CA PRO A 189 -26.91 6.81 28.15
C PRO A 189 -25.78 5.80 28.35
N ASP A 190 -26.12 4.51 28.31
CA ASP A 190 -25.26 3.37 28.58
C ASP A 190 -25.23 2.36 27.42
N LYS A 191 -25.89 2.66 26.29
CA LYS A 191 -26.08 1.67 25.21
C LYS A 191 -26.25 2.33 23.86
N VAL A 192 -25.60 1.78 22.84
CA VAL A 192 -25.79 2.17 21.44
C VAL A 192 -26.17 0.95 20.62
N THR A 193 -27.17 1.11 19.76
CA THR A 193 -27.57 0.13 18.76
C THR A 193 -27.43 0.74 17.38
N LEU A 194 -26.69 0.04 16.52
CA LEU A 194 -26.40 0.42 15.14
C LEU A 194 -26.98 -0.66 14.23
N GLY A 195 -27.94 -0.31 13.39
CA GLY A 195 -28.47 -1.15 12.33
C GLY A 195 -28.01 -0.64 10.96
N LEU A 196 -27.56 -1.52 10.08
CA LEU A 196 -27.10 -1.20 8.73
C LEU A 196 -27.82 -2.10 7.72
N VAL A 197 -28.30 -1.52 6.62
CA VAL A 197 -28.83 -2.30 5.49
C VAL A 197 -27.92 -2.11 4.28
N LEU A 198 -27.26 -3.21 3.89
CA LEU A 198 -26.27 -3.26 2.82
C LEU A 198 -26.67 -4.28 1.76
N GLY A 199 -26.61 -3.87 0.50
CA GLY A 199 -26.81 -4.76 -0.65
C GLY A 199 -25.51 -4.94 -1.43
N PHE A 200 -25.28 -6.15 -1.93
CA PHE A 200 -24.10 -6.49 -2.73
C PHE A 200 -24.49 -6.99 -4.11
N PRO A 201 -25.05 -6.11 -4.97
CA PRO A 201 -25.48 -6.51 -6.30
C PRO A 201 -24.29 -6.87 -7.19
N GLY A 202 -24.46 -7.90 -8.01
CA GLY A 202 -23.46 -8.39 -8.95
C GLY A 202 -22.34 -9.22 -8.32
N VAL A 203 -22.41 -9.55 -7.03
CA VAL A 203 -21.45 -10.48 -6.41
C VAL A 203 -21.79 -11.90 -6.86
N ASP A 204 -20.85 -12.53 -7.56
CA ASP A 204 -20.96 -13.93 -7.99
C ASP A 204 -20.49 -14.88 -6.88
N SER A 205 -21.20 -15.99 -6.73
CA SER A 205 -20.83 -17.19 -5.97
C SER A 205 -19.37 -17.64 -6.15
N SER A 206 -18.76 -17.40 -7.31
CA SER A 206 -17.36 -17.75 -7.59
C SER A 206 -16.32 -16.92 -6.81
N LEU A 207 -16.69 -15.73 -6.33
CA LEU A 207 -15.86 -14.94 -5.41
C LEU A 207 -15.78 -15.60 -4.01
N LEU A 208 -16.80 -16.38 -3.65
CA LEU A 208 -16.97 -17.00 -2.33
C LEU A 208 -16.17 -18.30 -2.21
N SER A 209 -16.08 -19.09 -3.29
CA SER A 209 -15.34 -20.36 -3.30
C SER A 209 -13.81 -20.20 -3.27
N ARG A 210 -13.30 -19.00 -3.57
CA ARG A 210 -11.86 -18.72 -3.65
C ARG A 210 -11.26 -18.20 -2.35
N ASN A 211 -12.07 -17.80 -1.37
CA ASN A 211 -11.57 -17.12 -0.18
C ASN A 211 -11.57 -18.06 1.03
N GLN A 212 -10.40 -18.60 1.39
CA GLN A 212 -10.25 -19.48 2.56
C GLN A 212 -10.24 -18.70 3.90
N ASP A 213 -9.99 -17.39 3.88
CA ASP A 213 -9.82 -16.53 5.08
C ASP A 213 -11.09 -15.77 5.52
N GLY A 214 -12.26 -16.18 5.02
CA GLY A 214 -13.55 -15.59 5.40
C GLY A 214 -13.92 -14.31 4.64
N ALA A 215 -15.07 -13.76 5.00
CA ALA A 215 -15.73 -12.66 4.30
C ALA A 215 -15.10 -11.28 4.60
N PRO A 216 -15.37 -10.24 3.79
CA PRO A 216 -14.74 -8.95 4.02
C PRO A 216 -15.29 -8.34 5.31
N GLY A 217 -14.42 -7.63 6.03
CA GLY A 217 -14.82 -6.92 7.24
C GLY A 217 -15.25 -5.49 6.95
N ILE A 218 -16.21 -4.98 7.72
CA ILE A 218 -16.55 -3.56 7.80
C ILE A 218 -15.93 -3.01 9.09
N GLY A 219 -15.24 -1.88 8.99
CA GLY A 219 -14.66 -1.22 10.15
C GLY A 219 -15.67 -0.30 10.81
N LEU A 220 -15.96 -0.53 12.10
CA LEU A 220 -16.64 0.43 12.96
C LEU A 220 -15.62 1.00 13.92
N PHE A 221 -15.20 2.25 13.69
CA PHE A 221 -14.12 2.86 14.47
C PHE A 221 -14.55 4.13 15.19
N PHE A 222 -13.96 4.31 16.36
CA PHE A 222 -14.23 5.42 17.28
C PHE A 222 -12.94 6.23 17.48
N PRO A 223 -13.05 7.56 17.72
CA PRO A 223 -11.89 8.37 18.09
C PRO A 223 -11.26 7.92 19.41
N GLU A 224 -12.10 7.43 20.33
CA GLU A 224 -11.71 7.01 21.67
C GLU A 224 -11.92 5.50 21.89
N LYS A 225 -12.31 5.10 23.11
CA LYS A 225 -12.51 3.71 23.47
C LYS A 225 -13.88 3.22 23.00
N PRO A 226 -13.97 2.16 22.19
CA PRO A 226 -15.25 1.61 21.78
C PRO A 226 -16.03 1.07 22.99
N GLY A 227 -17.37 1.10 22.90
CA GLY A 227 -18.25 0.38 23.81
C GLY A 227 -18.06 -1.13 23.66
N MET A 228 -18.43 -1.91 24.68
CA MET A 228 -18.29 -3.36 24.67
C MET A 228 -19.40 -3.99 23.83
N VAL A 229 -19.06 -4.89 22.91
CA VAL A 229 -20.07 -5.61 22.12
C VAL A 229 -20.92 -6.49 23.03
N ARG A 230 -22.23 -6.25 23.03
CA ARG A 230 -23.22 -7.07 23.73
C ARG A 230 -23.86 -8.11 22.82
N SER A 231 -24.20 -7.72 21.60
CA SER A 231 -24.76 -8.63 20.60
C SER A 231 -24.51 -8.13 19.18
N ILE A 232 -24.51 -9.09 18.25
CA ILE A 232 -24.46 -8.88 16.81
C ILE A 232 -25.49 -9.81 16.19
N SER A 233 -26.22 -9.31 15.21
CA SER A 233 -27.11 -10.12 14.39
C SER A 233 -26.98 -9.67 12.95
N VAL A 234 -26.76 -10.60 12.04
CA VAL A 234 -26.85 -10.34 10.61
C VAL A 234 -27.93 -11.24 10.04
N THR A 235 -28.89 -10.66 9.32
CA THR A 235 -29.91 -11.41 8.59
C THR A 235 -29.82 -11.08 7.11
N ASP A 236 -30.11 -12.05 6.26
CA ASP A 236 -30.21 -11.84 4.82
C ASP A 236 -31.60 -11.30 4.41
N GLU A 237 -31.88 -11.32 3.10
CA GLU A 237 -33.12 -10.82 2.52
C GLU A 237 -34.35 -11.69 2.81
N GLU A 238 -34.15 -12.94 3.21
CA GLU A 238 -35.20 -13.87 3.64
C GLU A 238 -35.39 -13.85 5.17
N GLU A 239 -34.72 -12.91 5.86
CA GLU A 239 -34.64 -12.79 7.32
C GLU A 239 -33.97 -14.00 8.00
N GLU A 240 -33.22 -14.81 7.24
CA GLU A 240 -32.44 -15.91 7.79
C GLU A 240 -31.14 -15.39 8.43
N LYS A 241 -30.74 -16.03 9.53
CA LYS A 241 -29.52 -15.61 10.25
C LYS A 241 -28.28 -16.05 9.51
N VAL A 242 -27.39 -15.09 9.27
CA VAL A 242 -26.06 -15.32 8.72
C VAL A 242 -25.03 -15.34 9.85
N ASN A 243 -24.06 -16.24 9.77
CA ASN A 243 -22.97 -16.28 10.73
C ASN A 243 -22.15 -14.98 10.63
N ALA A 244 -22.01 -14.29 11.76
CA ALA A 244 -21.35 -13.00 11.83
C ALA A 244 -20.50 -12.89 13.10
N GLU A 245 -19.40 -12.15 12.99
CA GLU A 245 -18.46 -11.91 14.07
C GLU A 245 -18.07 -10.43 14.12
N ALA A 246 -17.87 -9.87 15.32
CA ALA A 246 -17.16 -8.60 15.48
C ALA A 246 -15.85 -8.84 16.21
N ILE A 247 -14.76 -8.51 15.54
CA ILE A 247 -13.41 -8.72 16.04
C ILE A 247 -12.92 -7.38 16.60
N PRO A 248 -12.54 -7.30 17.89
CA PRO A 248 -11.89 -6.12 18.43
C PRO A 248 -10.64 -5.76 17.63
N PHE A 249 -10.48 -4.49 17.27
CA PHE A 249 -9.45 -4.05 16.34
C PHE A 249 -8.81 -2.73 16.77
N LYS A 250 -7.49 -2.65 16.61
CA LYS A 250 -6.70 -1.44 16.79
C LYS A 250 -5.50 -1.45 15.84
N GLY A 251 -5.59 -0.70 14.75
CA GLY A 251 -4.51 -0.63 13.77
C GLY A 251 -4.92 0.06 12.47
N ASN A 252 -4.24 -0.29 11.38
CA ASN A 252 -4.57 0.16 10.03
C ASN A 252 -5.50 -0.84 9.35
N PHE A 253 -6.57 -0.32 8.77
CA PHE A 253 -7.51 -1.07 7.95
C PHE A 253 -7.25 -0.73 6.48
N PHE A 254 -6.62 -1.68 5.77
CA PHE A 254 -6.21 -1.54 4.38
C PHE A 254 -7.31 -2.00 3.42
N ALA A 255 -7.57 -1.20 2.40
CA ALA A 255 -8.48 -1.54 1.33
C ALA A 255 -7.89 -2.63 0.41
N PRO A 256 -8.73 -3.36 -0.36
CA PRO A 256 -8.28 -4.35 -1.31
C PRO A 256 -7.27 -3.78 -2.32
N GLY A 257 -6.17 -4.52 -2.52
CA GLY A 257 -5.11 -4.12 -3.46
C GLY A 257 -4.24 -2.95 -2.98
N SER A 258 -4.32 -2.56 -1.70
CA SER A 258 -3.33 -1.66 -1.10
C SER A 258 -1.96 -2.34 -1.04
N TYR A 259 -0.88 -1.58 -1.26
CA TYR A 259 0.47 -2.07 -0.98
C TYR A 259 0.60 -2.49 0.48
N HIS A 260 1.24 -3.61 0.75
CA HIS A 260 1.50 -4.06 2.11
C HIS A 260 2.48 -3.11 2.81
N LYS A 261 2.18 -2.71 4.05
CA LYS A 261 3.04 -1.81 4.86
C LYS A 261 4.47 -2.32 5.00
N ASN A 262 4.62 -3.64 5.14
CA ASN A 262 5.89 -4.36 5.22
C ASN A 262 6.27 -4.97 3.85
N GLY A 263 5.74 -4.43 2.75
CA GLY A 263 6.06 -4.87 1.39
C GLY A 263 7.52 -4.56 1.02
N PRO A 264 8.02 -5.12 -0.08
CA PRO A 264 9.38 -4.84 -0.57
C PRO A 264 9.72 -3.35 -0.65
N LEU A 265 10.92 -2.99 -0.18
CA LEU A 265 11.42 -1.62 -0.24
C LEU A 265 12.53 -1.48 -1.30
N PRO A 266 12.71 -0.29 -1.92
CA PRO A 266 11.82 0.86 -1.84
C PRO A 266 10.47 0.62 -2.53
N VAL A 267 9.45 1.37 -2.10
CA VAL A 267 8.09 1.32 -2.64
C VAL A 267 8.10 1.85 -4.08
N PRO A 268 7.71 1.05 -5.09
CA PRO A 268 7.66 1.50 -6.48
C PRO A 268 6.78 2.74 -6.68
N VAL A 269 7.00 3.48 -7.76
CA VAL A 269 6.33 4.75 -8.04
C VAL A 269 4.81 4.62 -8.18
N CYS A 270 4.33 3.51 -8.75
CA CYS A 270 2.90 3.24 -8.95
C CYS A 270 2.21 2.71 -7.69
N LYS A 271 2.95 2.17 -6.71
CA LYS A 271 2.38 1.52 -5.53
C LYS A 271 2.00 2.55 -4.48
N LYS A 272 0.86 2.33 -3.81
CA LYS A 272 0.29 3.24 -2.82
C LYS A 272 -0.35 2.44 -1.68
N PHE A 273 -0.31 3.04 -0.50
CA PHE A 273 -1.07 2.59 0.66
C PHE A 273 -2.46 3.22 0.60
N THR A 274 -3.49 2.38 0.65
CA THR A 274 -4.90 2.80 0.70
C THR A 274 -5.52 2.27 1.98
N PHE A 275 -5.67 3.11 2.99
CA PHE A 275 -6.06 2.68 4.33
C PHE A 275 -6.79 3.76 5.13
N THR A 276 -7.46 3.32 6.19
CA THR A 276 -7.83 4.16 7.34
C THR A 276 -7.24 3.52 8.60
N THR A 277 -7.27 4.20 9.74
CA THR A 277 -6.80 3.64 11.02
C THR A 277 -7.80 3.96 12.11
N GLY A 278 -7.90 3.09 13.11
CA GLY A 278 -8.80 3.35 14.22
C GLY A 278 -8.74 2.29 15.29
N THR A 279 -9.52 2.53 16.34
CA THR A 279 -9.83 1.56 17.40
C THR A 279 -11.33 1.29 17.36
N GLY A 280 -11.72 0.02 17.43
CA GLY A 280 -13.13 -0.37 17.34
C GLY A 280 -13.27 -1.84 17.00
N TYR A 281 -14.10 -2.12 15.99
CA TYR A 281 -14.44 -3.48 15.60
C TYR A 281 -14.37 -3.68 14.09
N ILE A 282 -13.95 -4.87 13.67
CA ILE A 282 -14.15 -5.37 12.31
C ILE A 282 -15.34 -6.32 12.35
N LEU A 283 -16.45 -5.93 11.73
CA LEU A 283 -17.65 -6.75 11.59
C LEU A 283 -17.53 -7.58 10.31
N LYS A 284 -17.57 -8.91 10.42
CA LYS A 284 -17.53 -9.83 9.26
C LYS A 284 -18.75 -10.72 9.24
N TRP A 285 -19.21 -11.04 8.04
CA TRP A 285 -20.20 -12.08 7.78
C TRP A 285 -20.09 -12.51 6.32
N GLU A 286 -20.46 -13.75 6.01
CA GLU A 286 -20.44 -14.26 4.64
C GLU A 286 -21.45 -13.54 3.75
N ILE A 287 -20.96 -12.97 2.65
CA ILE A 287 -21.80 -12.35 1.64
C ILE A 287 -22.13 -13.42 0.60
N THR A 288 -23.41 -13.75 0.46
CA THR A 288 -23.94 -14.61 -0.60
C THR A 288 -24.21 -13.81 -1.89
N SER A 289 -24.44 -14.50 -3.01
CA SER A 289 -24.60 -13.87 -4.32
C SER A 289 -25.84 -12.98 -4.39
N ASN A 290 -25.65 -11.71 -4.77
CA ASN A 290 -26.71 -10.70 -4.91
C ASN A 290 -27.55 -10.42 -3.64
N GLY A 291 -27.05 -10.75 -2.45
CA GLY A 291 -27.83 -10.62 -1.21
C GLY A 291 -27.95 -9.19 -0.67
N TRP A 292 -29.06 -8.94 0.02
CA TRP A 292 -29.22 -7.84 0.96
C TRP A 292 -29.05 -8.35 2.39
N TYR A 293 -28.40 -7.55 3.23
CA TYR A 293 -28.17 -7.87 4.63
C TYR A 293 -28.61 -6.74 5.53
N ARG A 294 -29.25 -7.10 6.63
CA ARG A 294 -29.44 -6.24 7.80
C ARG A 294 -28.45 -6.67 8.88
N ALA A 295 -27.50 -5.80 9.20
CA ALA A 295 -26.54 -6.01 10.26
C ALA A 295 -26.86 -5.10 11.45
N ASP A 296 -27.26 -5.68 12.57
CA ASP A 296 -27.52 -4.99 13.82
C ASP A 296 -26.40 -5.30 14.83
N MET A 297 -25.87 -4.26 15.46
CA MET A 297 -24.83 -4.33 16.48
C MET A 297 -25.23 -3.55 17.72
N GLU A 298 -25.07 -4.17 18.89
CA GLU A 298 -25.34 -3.57 20.20
C GLU A 298 -24.05 -3.40 20.99
N LEU A 299 -23.83 -2.19 21.49
CA LEU A 299 -22.66 -1.78 22.24
C LEU A 299 -23.08 -1.24 23.60
N ASP A 300 -22.54 -1.79 24.68
CA ASP A 300 -22.69 -1.27 26.03
C ASP A 300 -21.56 -0.27 26.35
N PHE A 301 -21.93 0.86 26.94
CA PHE A 301 -21.03 1.91 27.38
C PHE A 301 -21.19 2.13 28.87
N LYS A 302 -20.11 2.53 29.56
CA LYS A 302 -20.24 3.03 30.93
C LYS A 302 -21.03 4.33 30.96
N THR A 303 -20.71 5.22 30.03
CA THR A 303 -21.42 6.46 29.75
C THR A 303 -21.10 6.83 28.32
N VAL A 304 -22.12 7.14 27.51
CA VAL A 304 -21.94 7.70 26.18
C VAL A 304 -21.66 9.19 26.33
N GLU A 305 -20.51 9.65 25.84
CA GLU A 305 -20.05 11.04 25.99
C GLU A 305 -20.86 12.04 25.16
N GLU A 306 -20.87 13.32 25.57
CA GLU A 306 -21.65 14.41 24.95
C GLU A 306 -21.35 14.68 23.46
N GLY A 307 -20.23 14.16 22.94
CA GLY A 307 -19.86 14.18 21.51
C GLY A 307 -19.65 12.77 20.97
N PHE A 308 -20.73 12.10 20.54
CA PHE A 308 -20.64 10.73 20.06
C PHE A 308 -20.24 10.69 18.58
N ARG A 309 -19.05 10.16 18.31
CA ARG A 309 -18.44 10.13 16.97
C ARG A 309 -17.97 8.73 16.59
N PHE A 310 -18.23 8.35 15.35
CA PHE A 310 -17.71 7.10 14.79
C PHE A 310 -17.66 7.17 13.27
N ILE A 311 -16.88 6.27 12.65
CA ILE A 311 -16.92 6.02 11.22
C ILE A 311 -17.32 4.58 10.90
N LEU A 312 -18.01 4.44 9.78
CA LEU A 312 -18.19 3.20 9.05
C LEU A 312 -17.19 3.18 7.90
N ALA A 313 -16.17 2.35 8.00
CA ALA A 313 -15.20 2.09 6.96
C ALA A 313 -15.62 0.87 6.14
N LEU A 314 -16.02 1.13 4.90
CA LEU A 314 -16.56 0.14 3.97
C LEU A 314 -15.54 -0.09 2.85
N PRO A 315 -14.80 -1.22 2.84
CA PRO A 315 -13.70 -1.44 1.90
C PRO A 315 -14.18 -1.83 0.48
N PHE A 316 -15.30 -1.27 0.03
CA PHE A 316 -15.98 -1.57 -1.24
C PHE A 316 -16.20 -0.30 -2.06
N TYR A 317 -16.60 -0.46 -3.33
CA TYR A 317 -17.21 0.64 -4.08
C TYR A 317 -18.60 0.92 -3.51
N LEU A 318 -18.69 1.93 -2.66
CA LEU A 318 -19.89 2.25 -1.91
C LEU A 318 -20.77 3.20 -2.72
N SER A 319 -22.02 2.81 -2.96
CA SER A 319 -23.08 3.72 -3.40
C SER A 319 -23.99 4.02 -2.22
N LEU A 320 -24.22 5.30 -1.97
CA LEU A 320 -25.29 5.74 -1.08
C LEU A 320 -26.53 5.90 -1.96
N ARG A 321 -27.66 5.29 -1.59
CA ARG A 321 -28.92 5.45 -2.34
C ARG A 321 -30.10 5.50 -1.39
N ASN A 322 -30.76 6.66 -1.34
CA ASN A 322 -31.90 6.93 -0.45
C ASN A 322 -31.57 6.51 0.99
N VAL A 323 -30.43 6.96 1.50
CA VAL A 323 -29.98 6.53 2.83
C VAL A 323 -30.83 7.20 3.87
N THR A 324 -31.68 6.41 4.51
CA THR A 324 -32.42 6.88 5.68
C THR A 324 -31.58 6.71 6.93
N VAL A 325 -31.48 7.78 7.73
CA VAL A 325 -30.89 7.74 9.07
C VAL A 325 -31.99 7.95 10.08
N ASN A 326 -32.21 6.95 10.94
CA ASN A 326 -33.25 7.01 11.97
C ASN A 326 -32.62 7.05 13.36
N VAL A 327 -32.80 8.17 14.07
CA VAL A 327 -32.36 8.33 15.46
C VAL A 327 -33.53 8.08 16.41
N LYS A 328 -33.62 6.87 16.98
CA LYS A 328 -34.82 6.42 17.73
C LYS A 328 -34.92 6.95 19.17
N LYS A 329 -33.81 7.33 19.79
CA LYS A 329 -33.74 7.93 21.13
C LYS A 329 -32.66 9.03 21.16
N PRO A 330 -32.91 10.20 20.59
CA PRO A 330 -31.98 11.31 20.76
C PRO A 330 -31.95 11.67 22.25
N LEU A 331 -30.81 11.45 22.90
CA LEU A 331 -30.49 12.05 24.20
C LEU A 331 -30.35 13.58 24.01
N GLU A 332 -29.61 14.26 24.87
CA GLU A 332 -29.26 15.68 24.76
C GLU A 332 -28.57 16.08 23.42
N TYR A 333 -28.30 15.15 22.50
CA TYR A 333 -27.77 15.45 21.15
C TYR A 333 -28.82 16.11 20.27
N ARG A 334 -28.57 17.36 19.87
CA ARG A 334 -29.47 18.15 19.04
C ARG A 334 -29.06 18.18 17.58
N LEU A 335 -27.77 18.07 17.32
CA LEU A 335 -27.18 18.20 16.00
C LEU A 335 -26.56 16.87 15.58
N LEU A 336 -26.80 16.49 14.33
CA LEU A 336 -26.13 15.39 13.66
C LEU A 336 -25.45 15.94 12.40
N SER A 337 -24.14 15.71 12.31
CA SER A 337 -23.35 15.88 11.11
C SER A 337 -23.02 14.50 10.52
N ILE A 338 -23.28 14.35 9.22
CA ILE A 338 -22.90 13.15 8.46
C ILE A 338 -22.01 13.60 7.32
N ASP A 339 -20.78 13.08 7.33
CA ASP A 339 -19.78 13.37 6.33
C ASP A 339 -19.45 12.10 5.55
N GLU A 340 -19.30 12.23 4.24
CA GLU A 340 -18.73 11.15 3.43
C GLU A 340 -17.26 11.41 3.11
N GLY A 341 -16.53 10.31 2.96
CA GLY A 341 -15.14 10.33 2.61
C GLY A 341 -14.67 9.02 2.02
N THR A 342 -13.36 8.94 1.84
CA THR A 342 -12.70 7.72 1.38
C THR A 342 -11.53 7.38 2.27
N PHE A 343 -10.98 6.18 2.09
CA PHE A 343 -9.69 5.80 2.66
C PHE A 343 -8.61 6.79 2.19
N HIS A 344 -7.57 6.99 3.01
CA HIS A 344 -6.41 7.78 2.60
C HIS A 344 -5.61 7.02 1.56
N VAL A 345 -5.13 7.74 0.54
CA VAL A 345 -4.24 7.20 -0.50
C VAL A 345 -2.92 7.94 -0.43
N THR A 346 -1.85 7.26 -0.02
CA THR A 346 -0.53 7.86 0.18
C THR A 346 0.60 6.93 -0.24
N ARG A 347 1.78 7.49 -0.54
CA ARG A 347 3.03 6.74 -0.71
C ARG A 347 3.86 6.68 0.58
N ASN A 348 3.47 7.45 1.59
CA ASN A 348 4.09 7.45 2.90
C ASN A 348 3.00 7.34 3.98
N PRO A 349 2.82 6.15 4.60
CA PRO A 349 1.75 5.90 5.55
C PRO A 349 1.97 6.66 6.88
N ASP A 350 3.22 6.97 7.26
CA ASP A 350 3.56 7.66 8.52
C ASP A 350 3.03 9.10 8.61
N ARG A 351 2.57 9.65 7.48
CA ARG A 351 1.91 10.97 7.43
C ARG A 351 0.51 10.95 8.01
N VAL A 352 -0.15 9.80 8.03
CA VAL A 352 -1.50 9.64 8.59
C VAL A 352 -1.34 9.01 9.96
N ARG A 353 -1.42 9.84 11.01
CA ARG A 353 -1.27 9.36 12.39
C ARG A 353 -2.64 9.12 13.04
N PRO A 354 -2.78 8.06 13.84
CA PRO A 354 -3.92 7.91 14.74
C PRO A 354 -3.86 9.04 15.79
N GLY A 355 -4.69 10.06 15.62
CA GLY A 355 -4.90 11.13 16.60
C GLY A 355 -6.36 11.15 17.06
N ASN A 356 -6.78 12.22 17.74
CA ASN A 356 -8.16 12.37 18.26
C ASN A 356 -9.22 12.61 17.16
N HIS A 357 -8.84 12.58 15.89
CA HIS A 357 -9.74 12.76 14.75
C HIS A 357 -9.85 11.44 13.99
N LEU A 358 -11.04 11.17 13.46
CA LEU A 358 -11.30 10.01 12.61
C LEU A 358 -10.51 10.17 11.30
N PRO A 359 -9.53 9.29 11.00
CA PRO A 359 -8.57 9.50 9.92
C PRO A 359 -9.11 8.97 8.60
N TYR A 360 -9.83 9.83 7.89
CA TYR A 360 -10.32 9.59 6.54
C TYR A 360 -10.10 10.81 5.64
N ALA A 361 -10.12 10.59 4.33
CA ALA A 361 -10.09 11.66 3.35
C ALA A 361 -11.52 12.21 3.14
N PHE A 362 -11.84 13.31 3.81
CA PHE A 362 -13.13 14.01 3.66
C PHE A 362 -13.42 14.36 2.20
N LYS A 363 -14.68 14.14 1.77
CA LYS A 363 -15.17 14.51 0.45
C LYS A 363 -16.19 15.65 0.53
N ARG A 364 -17.28 15.43 1.27
CA ARG A 364 -18.34 16.42 1.46
C ARG A 364 -19.18 16.08 2.68
N ARG A 365 -19.90 17.09 3.14
CA ARG A 365 -20.97 16.93 4.13
C ARG A 365 -22.25 16.49 3.45
N LEU A 366 -22.82 15.39 3.91
CA LEU A 366 -24.11 14.87 3.43
C LEU A 366 -25.27 15.49 4.20
N PHE A 367 -25.08 15.73 5.50
CA PHE A 367 -26.11 16.28 6.36
C PHE A 367 -25.48 17.09 7.49
N ASN A 368 -26.14 18.19 7.83
CA ASN A 368 -25.89 18.95 9.06
C ASN A 368 -27.22 19.51 9.53
N GLY A 369 -27.70 19.05 10.68
CA GLY A 369 -28.97 19.56 11.18
C GLY A 369 -29.48 18.75 12.35
N SER A 370 -30.77 18.88 12.59
CA SER A 370 -31.43 18.24 13.72
C SER A 370 -31.21 16.73 13.71
N ALA A 371 -30.78 16.18 14.85
CA ALA A 371 -30.66 14.73 15.05
C ALA A 371 -32.03 14.05 15.25
N PHE A 372 -33.14 14.80 15.22
CA PHE A 372 -34.48 14.30 15.49
C PHE A 372 -35.19 13.85 14.21
N GLY A 373 -35.74 12.63 14.23
CA GLY A 373 -36.61 12.11 13.17
C GLY A 373 -35.89 11.27 12.11
N LEU A 374 -36.61 11.02 11.01
CA LEU A 374 -36.09 10.30 9.85
C LEU A 374 -35.38 11.31 8.93
N ILE A 375 -34.09 11.08 8.69
CA ILE A 375 -33.25 11.93 7.85
C ILE A 375 -33.04 11.21 6.53
N ASP A 376 -33.53 11.80 5.43
CA ASP A 376 -33.29 11.28 4.08
C ASP A 376 -32.04 11.94 3.48
N LEU A 377 -31.00 11.14 3.29
CA LEU A 377 -29.79 11.58 2.61
C LEU A 377 -29.99 11.42 1.10
N GLN A 378 -30.38 12.52 0.45
CA GLN A 378 -30.40 12.62 -1.02
C GLN A 378 -28.98 12.69 -1.56
N SER A 379 -28.33 11.53 -1.61
CA SER A 379 -26.95 11.37 -2.05
C SER A 379 -26.89 10.29 -3.10
N ASP A 380 -26.63 10.67 -4.36
CA ASP A 380 -26.19 9.74 -5.41
C ASP A 380 -24.67 9.61 -5.43
N ALA A 381 -24.05 9.50 -4.25
CA ALA A 381 -22.60 9.33 -4.14
C ALA A 381 -22.16 7.94 -4.58
N SER A 382 -21.03 7.89 -5.27
CA SER A 382 -20.25 6.68 -5.45
C SER A 382 -18.82 6.93 -4.95
N LEU A 383 -18.42 6.14 -3.95
CA LEU A 383 -17.13 6.28 -3.26
C LEU A 383 -16.30 5.03 -3.49
N LYS A 384 -15.06 5.21 -3.94
CA LYS A 384 -14.07 4.13 -3.99
C LYS A 384 -13.49 3.92 -2.59
N TYR A 385 -13.90 2.84 -1.93
CA TYR A 385 -13.63 2.53 -0.52
C TYR A 385 -14.21 3.61 0.39
N GLY A 386 -15.52 3.52 0.60
CA GLY A 386 -16.32 4.54 1.25
C GLY A 386 -16.11 4.61 2.75
N ILE A 387 -16.11 5.83 3.29
CA ILE A 387 -16.20 6.10 4.71
C ILE A 387 -17.41 7.00 4.94
N VAL A 388 -18.25 6.63 5.89
CA VAL A 388 -19.35 7.48 6.37
C VAL A 388 -19.08 7.80 7.83
N SER A 389 -18.91 9.08 8.13
CA SER A 389 -18.63 9.60 9.47
C SER A 389 -19.88 10.18 10.08
N PHE A 390 -20.09 9.88 11.36
CA PHE A 390 -21.19 10.40 12.16
C PHE A 390 -20.61 11.21 13.31
N ASP A 391 -21.15 12.40 13.50
CA ASP A 391 -20.83 13.28 14.61
C ASP A 391 -22.12 13.83 15.22
N LEU A 392 -22.41 13.40 16.44
CA LEU A 392 -23.56 13.86 17.21
C LEU A 392 -23.10 14.78 18.34
N SER A 393 -23.65 16.00 18.37
CA SER A 393 -23.36 17.02 19.38
C SER A 393 -24.63 17.57 20.04
N GLN A 394 -24.48 18.12 21.25
CA GLN A 394 -25.57 18.78 21.98
C GLN A 394 -25.83 20.23 21.52
N GLU A 395 -24.82 20.89 20.96
CA GLU A 395 -24.88 22.29 20.48
C GLU A 395 -25.30 22.42 19.03
#